data_AF-F4B4L0-F1
#
_entry.id   AF-F4B4L0-F1
#
_cell.length_a   1.000
_cell.length_b   1.000
_cell.length_c   1.000
_cell.angle_alpha   90.00
_cell.angle_beta   90.00
_cell.angle_gamma   90.00
#
_symmetry.space_group_name_H-M   'P 1'
#
loop_
_entity.id
_entity.type
_entity.pdbx_description
1 polymer ?
#
loop_
_entity_poly.entity_id
_entity_poly.type
_entity_poly.pdbx_seq_one_letter_code
_entity_poly.pdbx_strand_id
1 'polypeptide(L)'
;MNLCEICEEKEAKYSCKLCGRKVCEDDFVKEKGICKVCEISLCQICHQHLSLGYCEICGRLICDECTAYFDGSRRICKECYAKKVSSKIISSISQA
;
A
#
# COMPACT_ATOMS: atom_id res chain seq x y z
N MET A 1 -27.67 11.14 13.76
CA MET A 1 -27.08 9.79 13.54
C MET A 1 -25.78 9.98 12.78
N ASN A 2 -24.68 9.37 13.22
CA ASN A 2 -23.45 9.33 12.43
C ASN A 2 -23.47 8.05 11.60
N LEU A 3 -23.66 8.19 10.29
CA LEU A 3 -23.64 7.05 9.36
C LEU A 3 -22.20 6.63 9.05
N CYS A 4 -22.04 5.39 8.60
CA CYS A 4 -20.79 4.86 8.09
C CYS A 4 -20.31 5.71 6.91
N GLU A 5 -19.06 6.18 6.97
CA GLU A 5 -18.44 7.00 5.92
C GLU A 5 -18.01 6.17 4.69
N ILE A 6 -18.32 4.87 4.64
CA ILE A 6 -18.07 4.00 3.49
C ILE A 6 -19.37 3.61 2.79
N CYS A 7 -20.31 3.00 3.52
CA CYS A 7 -21.57 2.54 2.92
C CYS A 7 -22.72 3.55 3.01
N GLU A 8 -22.64 4.56 3.89
CA GLU A 8 -23.69 5.57 4.13
C GLU A 8 -25.07 5.01 4.55
N GLU A 9 -25.20 3.69 4.77
CA GLU A 9 -26.47 3.03 5.09
C GLU A 9 -26.61 2.69 6.59
N LYS A 10 -25.52 2.28 7.22
CA LYS A 10 -25.50 1.75 8.60
C LYS A 10 -24.91 2.76 9.57
N GLU A 11 -25.27 2.65 10.84
CA GLU A 11 -24.68 3.46 11.91
C GLU A 11 -23.17 3.16 12.07
N ALA A 12 -22.36 4.21 12.22
CA ALA A 12 -20.94 4.06 12.47
C ALA A 12 -20.68 3.66 13.92
N LYS A 13 -19.97 2.54 14.12
CA LYS A 13 -19.66 1.96 15.44
C LYS A 13 -18.17 1.98 15.77
N TYR A 14 -17.31 2.11 14.77
CA TYR A 14 -15.86 2.02 14.91
C TYR A 14 -15.17 3.22 14.27
N SER A 15 -13.97 3.55 14.75
CA SER A 15 -13.08 4.54 14.13
C SER A 15 -11.82 3.83 13.62
N CYS A 16 -11.48 4.04 12.34
CA CYS A 16 -10.28 3.47 11.74
C CYS A 16 -9.03 4.10 12.35
N LYS A 17 -8.13 3.30 12.94
CA LYS A 17 -6.90 3.83 13.55
C LYS A 17 -5.90 4.45 12.57
N LEU A 18 -6.10 4.22 11.26
CA LEU A 18 -5.18 4.64 10.21
C LEU A 18 -5.62 5.92 9.48
N CYS A 19 -6.89 6.02 9.09
CA CYS A 19 -7.42 7.21 8.39
C CYS A 19 -8.44 8.03 9.21
N GLY A 20 -8.83 7.55 10.39
CA GLY A 20 -9.82 8.23 11.25
C GLY A 20 -11.28 8.08 10.83
N ARG A 21 -11.57 7.43 9.68
CA ARG A 21 -12.94 7.26 9.21
C ARG A 21 -13.82 6.54 10.23
N LYS A 22 -15.05 7.01 10.40
CA LYS A 22 -16.08 6.35 11.22
C LYS A 22 -16.88 5.36 10.38
N VAL A 23 -16.87 4.09 10.75
CA VAL A 23 -17.41 3.00 9.93
C VAL A 23 -18.30 2.04 10.72
N CYS A 24 -19.23 1.37 10.03
CA CYS A 24 -20.05 0.31 10.61
C CYS A 24 -19.24 -0.99 10.81
N GLU A 25 -19.85 -1.99 11.42
CA GLU A 25 -19.25 -3.31 11.64
C GLU A 25 -18.82 -4.04 10.36
N ASP A 26 -19.54 -3.82 9.26
CA ASP A 26 -19.27 -4.53 8.00
C ASP A 26 -18.06 -3.95 7.28
N ASP A 27 -17.77 -2.66 7.47
CA ASP A 27 -16.65 -1.97 6.84
C ASP A 27 -15.43 -1.86 7.76
N PHE A 28 -15.46 -2.52 8.92
CA PHE A 28 -14.38 -2.54 9.89
C PHE A 28 -13.71 -3.93 9.99
N VAL A 29 -12.39 -3.95 9.85
CA VAL A 29 -11.56 -5.15 10.00
C VAL A 29 -11.08 -5.22 11.44
N LYS A 30 -11.81 -5.96 12.28
CA LYS A 30 -11.60 -5.99 13.75
C LYS A 30 -10.19 -6.43 14.14
N GLU A 31 -9.65 -7.43 13.44
CA GLU A 31 -8.34 -8.01 13.71
C GLU A 31 -7.21 -7.00 13.50
N LYS A 32 -7.41 -6.05 12.58
CA LYS A 32 -6.42 -5.02 12.22
C LYS A 32 -6.73 -3.66 12.84
N GLY A 33 -7.97 -3.42 13.29
CA GLY A 33 -8.42 -2.15 13.82
C GLY A 33 -8.51 -1.03 12.77
N ILE A 34 -8.75 -1.39 11.51
CA ILE A 34 -8.81 -0.45 10.37
C ILE A 34 -10.07 -0.68 9.55
N CYS A 35 -10.47 0.29 8.73
CA CYS A 35 -11.55 0.08 7.77
C CYS A 35 -11.10 -0.76 6.57
N LYS A 36 -12.05 -1.40 5.88
CA LYS A 36 -11.80 -2.20 4.67
C LYS A 36 -11.10 -1.42 3.55
N VAL A 37 -11.43 -0.13 3.40
CA VAL A 37 -10.74 0.76 2.43
C VAL A 37 -9.24 0.86 2.76
N CYS A 38 -8.89 1.04 4.03
CA CYS A 38 -7.48 1.06 4.42
C CYS A 38 -6.82 -0.31 4.20
N GLU A 39 -7.51 -1.41 4.53
CA GLU A 39 -6.99 -2.76 4.33
C GLU A 39 -6.59 -3.04 2.88
N ILE A 40 -7.46 -2.74 1.92
CA ILE A 40 -7.18 -2.94 0.49
C ILE A 40 -6.16 -1.93 -0.07
N SER A 41 -5.89 -0.84 0.66
CA SER A 41 -4.96 0.22 0.25
C SER A 41 -3.60 0.10 0.93
N LEU A 42 -3.34 -0.96 1.71
CA LEU A 42 -2.05 -1.17 2.35
C LEU A 42 -0.96 -1.46 1.31
N CYS A 43 0.26 -1.00 1.60
CA CYS A 43 1.46 -1.39 0.89
C CYS A 43 1.58 -2.92 0.90
N GLN A 44 1.66 -3.53 -0.28
CA GLN A 44 1.75 -4.99 -0.46
C GLN A 44 3.17 -5.53 -0.22
N ILE A 45 4.09 -4.69 0.27
CA ILE A 45 5.42 -5.09 0.72
C ILE A 45 5.42 -5.15 2.25
N CYS A 46 5.22 -4.01 2.92
CA CYS A 46 5.32 -3.95 4.38
C CYS A 46 4.00 -4.24 5.12
N HIS A 47 2.84 -4.09 4.48
CA HIS A 47 1.51 -4.21 5.10
C HIS A 47 1.27 -3.29 6.32
N GLN A 48 2.08 -2.23 6.46
CA GLN A 48 2.04 -1.29 7.59
C GLN A 48 1.51 0.09 7.20
N HIS A 49 1.93 0.60 6.04
CA HIS A 49 1.61 1.95 5.56
C HIS A 49 0.61 1.91 4.40
N LEU A 50 -0.21 2.96 4.26
CA LEU A 50 -1.04 3.14 3.07
C LEU A 50 -0.15 3.33 1.83
N SER A 51 -0.57 2.76 0.71
CA SER A 51 0.12 2.93 -0.55
C SER A 51 -0.04 4.34 -1.11
N LEU A 52 1.02 4.88 -1.72
CA LEU A 52 0.99 6.14 -2.47
C LEU A 52 0.78 5.92 -3.98
N GLY A 53 0.84 4.67 -4.43
CA GLY A 53 0.72 4.29 -5.83
C GLY A 53 1.17 2.85 -6.02
N TYR A 54 1.43 2.47 -7.27
CA TYR A 54 1.87 1.14 -7.64
C TYR A 54 3.31 1.13 -8.16
N CYS A 55 3.99 -0.01 -8.02
CA CYS A 55 5.27 -0.24 -8.66
C CYS A 55 5.06 -0.47 -10.16
N GLU A 56 5.72 0.31 -11.02
CA GLU A 56 5.59 0.15 -12.48
C GLU A 56 6.08 -1.18 -13.02
N ILE A 57 6.94 -1.89 -12.27
CA ILE A 57 7.49 -3.18 -12.71
C ILE A 57 6.58 -4.34 -12.32
N CYS A 58 6.08 -4.37 -11.08
CA CYS A 58 5.34 -5.52 -10.55
C CYS A 58 3.85 -5.25 -10.26
N GLY A 59 3.37 -4.03 -10.47
CA GLY A 59 1.97 -3.64 -10.24
C GLY A 59 1.54 -3.55 -8.77
N ARG A 60 2.37 -4.00 -7.82
CA ARG A 60 2.02 -3.96 -6.39
C ARG A 60 1.85 -2.53 -5.87
N LEU A 61 0.86 -2.32 -5.01
CA LEU A 61 0.68 -1.12 -4.22
C LEU A 61 1.88 -0.94 -3.26
N ILE A 62 2.48 0.25 -3.26
CA ILE A 62 3.67 0.55 -2.45
C ILE A 62 3.56 1.90 -1.74
N CYS A 63 4.03 1.96 -0.49
CA CYS A 63 4.23 3.20 0.23
C CYS A 63 5.53 3.91 -0.20
N ASP A 64 5.72 5.13 0.29
CA ASP A 64 6.97 5.89 0.18
C ASP A 64 8.17 5.10 0.69
N GLU A 65 8.07 4.49 1.88
CA GLU A 65 9.19 3.77 2.48
C GLU A 65 9.60 2.52 1.68
N CYS A 66 8.67 1.91 0.94
CA CYS A 66 8.95 0.75 0.10
C CYS A 66 9.33 1.13 -1.34
N THR A 67 9.31 2.42 -1.67
CA THR A 67 9.76 2.95 -2.97
C THR A 67 11.27 3.17 -2.94
N ALA A 68 11.99 2.60 -3.91
CA ALA A 68 13.43 2.79 -4.07
C ALA A 68 13.78 3.84 -5.14
N TYR A 69 12.87 4.06 -6.09
CA TYR A 69 13.06 5.05 -7.15
C TYR A 69 11.73 5.75 -7.45
N PHE A 70 11.82 7.07 -7.59
CA PHE A 70 10.71 7.95 -7.98
C PHE A 70 11.23 9.14 -8.78
N ASP A 71 10.58 9.44 -9.90
CA ASP A 71 10.94 10.56 -10.79
C ASP A 71 9.82 11.60 -10.99
N GLY A 72 8.81 11.59 -10.11
CA GLY A 72 7.61 12.41 -10.26
C GLY A 72 6.44 11.65 -10.89
N SER A 73 6.71 10.72 -11.81
CA SER A 73 5.68 9.96 -12.53
C SER A 73 5.69 8.47 -12.15
N ARG A 74 6.88 7.87 -12.10
CA ARG A 74 7.09 6.42 -12.01
C ARG A 74 7.58 6.03 -10.64
N ARG A 75 7.02 4.98 -10.04
CA ARG A 75 7.51 4.40 -8.77
C ARG A 75 8.02 2.99 -8.97
N ILE A 76 9.20 2.69 -8.43
CA ILE A 76 9.75 1.33 -8.43
C ILE A 76 10.03 0.90 -6.99
N CYS A 77 9.55 -0.29 -6.63
CA CYS A 77 9.74 -0.83 -5.29
C CYS A 77 11.16 -1.33 -5.05
N LYS A 78 11.55 -1.39 -3.77
CA LYS A 78 12.87 -1.88 -3.33
C LYS A 78 13.23 -3.26 -3.91
N GLU A 79 12.28 -4.18 -3.94
CA GLU A 79 12.52 -5.53 -4.48
C GLU A 79 12.82 -5.53 -5.99
N CYS A 80 12.07 -4.77 -6.79
CA CYS A 80 12.30 -4.70 -8.24
C CYS A 80 13.56 -3.91 -8.58
N TYR A 81 13.85 -2.86 -7.82
CA TYR A 81 15.06 -2.07 -7.99
C TYR A 81 16.32 -2.91 -7.72
N ALA A 82 16.33 -3.68 -6.63
CA ALA A 82 17.42 -4.60 -6.30
C ALA A 82 17.66 -5.63 -7.42
N LYS A 83 16.60 -6.25 -7.95
CA LYS A 83 16.71 -7.20 -9.07
C LYS A 83 17.34 -6.57 -10.31
N LYS A 84 16.95 -5.34 -10.68
CA LYS A 84 17.54 -4.63 -11.82
C LYS A 84 19.04 -4.35 -11.63
N VAL A 85 19.44 -3.98 -10.42
CA VAL A 85 20.86 -3.75 -10.10
C VAL A 85 21.65 -5.06 -10.21
N SER A 86 21.13 -6.16 -9.64
CA SER A 86 21.78 -7.47 -9.74
C SER A 86 21.94 -7.95 -11.19
N SER A 87 20.93 -7.77 -12.05
CA SER A 87 21.05 -8.12 -13.47
C SER A 87 22.11 -7.30 -14.20
N LYS A 88 22.27 -6.01 -13.86
CA LYS A 88 23.28 -5.14 -14.46
C LYS A 88 24.70 -5.54 -14.05
N ILE A 89 24.90 -5.92 -12.78
CA ILE A 89 26.19 -6.42 -12.28
C ILE A 89 26.57 -7.73 -13.00
N ILE A 90 25.63 -8.66 -13.16
CA ILE A 90 25.90 -9.94 -13.86
C ILE A 90 26.28 -9.70 -15.32
N SER A 91 25.62 -8.76 -16.02
CA SER A 91 26.00 -8.39 -17.40
C SER A 91 27.36 -7.71 -17.51
N SER A 92 27.85 -7.07 -16.44
CA SER A 92 29.17 -6.44 -16.42
C SER A 92 30.31 -7.42 -16.10
N ILE A 93 30.03 -8.54 -15.43
CA ILE A 93 31.03 -9.56 -15.08
C ILE A 93 31.20 -10.59 -16.22
N SER A 94 30.16 -10.84 -17.01
CA SER A 94 30.18 -11.81 -18.12
C SER A 94 30.89 -11.34 -19.39
N GLN A 95 31.58 -10.19 -19.34
CA GLN A 95 32.44 -9.67 -20.39
C GLN A 95 33.93 -9.55 -19.97
N ALA A 96 34.32 -10.14 -18.84
CA ALA A 96 35.70 -10.18 -18.34
C ALA A 96 36.29 -11.59 -18.40
#